data_AF-A0A554JUG7-F1
#
_entry.id   AF-A0A554JUG7-F1
#
_cell.length_a   1.000
_cell.length_b   1.000
_cell.length_c   1.000
_cell.angle_alpha   90.00
_cell.angle_beta   90.00
_cell.angle_gamma   90.00
#
_symmetry.space_group_name_H-M   'P 1'
#
loop_
_entity.id
_entity.type
_entity.pdbx_description
1 polymer ?
#
loop_
_entity_poly.entity_id
_entity_poly.type
_entity_poly.pdbx_seq_one_letter_code
_entity_poly.pdbx_strand_id
1 'polypeptide(L)'
;MSGADHKQVDVQLTMREYELMSAYVFSSLETILNCLLKTMGALAGLYYVWSLVRVWGKEQTILEIKKELSELPARVRERVKVHLVNQSQLERMIAEEAKPKKERMEILETERRFILDRLPFLRK
;
A
#
# COMPACT_ATOMS: atom_id res chain seq x y z
N MET A 1 -4.57 -64.91 36.69
CA MET A 1 -4.48 -63.47 36.33
C MET A 1 -5.91 -62.99 36.16
N SER A 2 -6.31 -61.99 36.95
CA SER A 2 -7.72 -61.62 37.17
C SER A 2 -8.17 -60.56 36.15
N GLY A 3 -9.40 -60.65 35.64
CA GLY A 3 -9.94 -59.74 34.62
C GLY A 3 -10.04 -58.25 35.02
N ALA A 4 -9.74 -57.92 36.28
CA ALA A 4 -9.63 -56.54 36.75
C ALA A 4 -8.31 -55.86 36.28
N ASP A 5 -7.21 -56.61 36.19
CA ASP A 5 -5.91 -56.07 35.77
C ASP A 5 -5.93 -55.67 34.29
N HIS A 6 -6.62 -56.44 33.45
CA HIS A 6 -6.78 -56.11 32.03
C HIS A 6 -7.57 -54.81 31.82
N LYS A 7 -8.68 -54.61 32.53
CA LYS A 7 -9.46 -53.36 32.43
C LYS A 7 -8.67 -52.13 32.88
N GLN A 8 -7.80 -52.28 33.88
CA GLN A 8 -7.01 -51.17 34.39
C GLN A 8 -5.88 -50.79 33.43
N VAL A 9 -5.28 -51.78 32.76
CA VAL A 9 -4.30 -51.58 31.69
C VAL A 9 -4.94 -50.93 30.46
N ASP A 10 -6.14 -51.35 30.05
CA ASP A 10 -6.87 -50.76 28.93
C ASP A 10 -7.24 -49.29 29.16
N VAL A 11 -7.62 -48.93 30.40
CA VAL A 11 -7.92 -47.54 30.77
C VAL A 11 -6.65 -46.66 30.76
N GLN A 12 -5.51 -47.19 31.19
CA GLN A 12 -4.25 -46.44 31.13
C GLN A 12 -3.73 -46.26 29.69
N LEU A 13 -3.88 -47.27 28.84
CA LEU A 13 -3.54 -47.18 27.42
C LEU A 13 -4.39 -46.13 26.71
N THR A 14 -5.70 -46.17 26.93
CA THR A 14 -6.62 -45.17 26.34
C THR A 14 -6.33 -43.75 26.84
N MET A 15 -6.08 -43.54 28.13
CA MET A 15 -5.65 -42.21 28.63
C MET A 15 -4.39 -41.69 27.94
N ARG A 16 -3.38 -42.54 27.75
CA ARG A 16 -2.12 -42.16 27.11
C ARG A 16 -2.29 -41.83 25.63
N GLU A 17 -3.16 -42.55 24.94
CA GLU A 17 -3.53 -42.25 23.55
C GLU A 17 -4.25 -40.90 23.43
N TYR A 18 -5.16 -40.59 24.37
CA TYR A 18 -5.82 -39.28 24.44
C TYR A 18 -4.82 -38.13 24.70
N GLU A 19 -3.86 -38.31 25.62
CA GLU A 19 -2.82 -37.32 25.89
C GLU A 19 -1.94 -37.06 24.66
N LEU A 20 -1.53 -38.12 23.94
CA LEU A 20 -0.76 -38.03 22.71
C LEU A 20 -1.55 -37.34 21.59
N MET A 21 -2.83 -37.69 21.41
CA MET A 21 -3.70 -37.03 20.44
C MET A 21 -3.89 -35.54 20.77
N SER A 22 -4.14 -35.23 22.04
CA SER A 22 -4.31 -33.85 22.51
C SER A 22 -3.04 -33.02 22.27
N ALA A 23 -1.87 -33.55 22.62
CA ALA A 23 -0.58 -32.89 22.38
C ALA A 23 -0.30 -32.68 20.88
N TYR A 24 -0.63 -33.67 20.04
CA TYR A 24 -0.49 -33.55 18.59
C TYR A 24 -1.39 -32.46 18.01
N VAL A 25 -2.67 -32.42 18.42
CA VAL A 25 -3.63 -31.40 18.01
C VAL A 25 -3.19 -30.00 18.47
N PHE A 26 -2.67 -29.87 19.69
CA PHE A 26 -2.18 -28.58 20.19
C PHE A 26 -0.93 -28.10 19.43
N SER A 27 0.05 -28.99 19.18
CA SER A 27 1.27 -28.62 18.44
C SER A 27 0.99 -28.25 16.97
N SER A 28 0.01 -28.92 16.35
CA SER A 28 -0.40 -28.60 14.97
C SER A 28 -1.14 -27.26 14.91
N LEU A 29 -1.97 -26.93 15.92
CA LEU A 29 -2.59 -25.62 16.07
C LEU A 29 -1.56 -24.49 16.22
N GLU A 30 -0.55 -24.67 17.06
CA GLU A 30 0.54 -23.69 17.21
C GLU A 30 1.31 -23.47 15.90
N THR A 31 1.56 -24.56 15.16
CA THR A 31 2.24 -24.50 13.86
C THR A 31 1.41 -23.75 12.83
N ILE A 32 0.10 -24.03 12.76
CA ILE A 32 -0.84 -23.33 11.86
C ILE A 32 -0.93 -21.85 12.21
N LEU A 33 -1.07 -21.51 13.49
CA LEU A 33 -1.15 -20.13 13.95
C LEU A 33 0.13 -19.35 13.61
N ASN A 34 1.29 -19.95 13.84
CA ASN A 34 2.58 -19.34 13.48
C ASN A 34 2.71 -19.14 11.97
N CYS A 35 2.21 -20.08 11.16
CA CYS A 35 2.19 -19.94 9.70
C CYS A 35 1.28 -18.78 9.26
N LEU A 36 0.08 -18.67 9.86
CA LEU A 36 -0.85 -17.57 9.61
C LEU A 36 -0.26 -16.21 10.01
N LEU A 37 0.38 -16.11 11.18
CA LEU A 37 1.03 -14.88 11.62
C LEU A 37 2.15 -14.46 10.67
N LYS A 38 2.99 -15.41 10.22
CA LYS A 38 4.07 -15.13 9.27
C LYS A 38 3.55 -14.67 7.91
N THR A 39 2.52 -15.32 7.39
CA THR A 39 1.91 -14.94 6.10
C THR A 39 1.19 -13.60 6.19
N MET A 40 0.46 -13.32 7.27
CA MET A 40 -0.13 -12.00 7.51
C MET A 40 0.93 -10.90 7.62
N GLY A 41 2.04 -11.17 8.34
CA GLY A 41 3.17 -10.25 8.43
C GLY A 41 3.80 -9.95 7.06
N ALA A 42 4.01 -10.98 6.23
CA ALA A 42 4.52 -10.83 4.88
C ALA A 42 3.57 -10.01 3.98
N LEU A 43 2.27 -10.28 4.05
CA LEU A 43 1.26 -9.53 3.30
C LEU A 43 1.19 -8.06 3.73
N ALA A 44 1.25 -7.79 5.03
CA ALA A 44 1.29 -6.43 5.56
C ALA A 44 2.56 -5.68 5.10
N GLY A 45 3.72 -6.36 5.13
CA GLY A 45 4.99 -5.80 4.65
C GLY A 45 4.96 -5.49 3.14
N LEU A 46 4.46 -6.41 2.32
CA LEU A 46 4.29 -6.19 0.88
C LEU A 46 3.35 -5.03 0.58
N TYR A 47 2.22 -4.95 1.27
CA TYR A 47 1.28 -3.84 1.13
C TYR A 47 1.92 -2.49 1.46
N TYR A 48 2.74 -2.46 2.52
CA TYR A 48 3.46 -1.25 2.94
C TYR A 48 4.46 -0.79 1.88
N VAL A 49 5.33 -1.69 1.40
CA VAL A 49 6.33 -1.39 0.36
C VAL A 49 5.66 -0.95 -0.93
N TRP A 50 4.59 -1.63 -1.35
CA TRP A 50 3.84 -1.27 -2.54
C TRP A 50 3.22 0.13 -2.44
N SER A 51 2.68 0.47 -1.27
CA SER A 51 2.08 1.79 -1.03
C SER A 51 3.12 2.91 -1.04
N LEU A 52 4.32 2.67 -0.48
CA LEU A 52 5.46 3.58 -0.57
C LEU A 52 5.85 3.88 -2.02
N VAL A 53 6.02 2.83 -2.84
CA VAL A 53 6.34 2.99 -4.27
C VAL A 53 5.28 3.81 -4.98
N ARG A 54 4.00 3.60 -4.66
CA ARG A 54 2.91 4.39 -5.24
C ARG A 54 2.92 5.85 -4.81
N VAL A 55 3.16 6.14 -3.53
CA VAL A 55 3.28 7.51 -3.04
C VAL A 55 4.44 8.21 -3.76
N TRP A 56 5.58 7.55 -3.86
CA TRP A 56 6.75 8.12 -4.50
C TRP A 56 6.55 8.38 -5.99
N GLY A 57 5.92 7.45 -6.73
CA GLY A 57 5.58 7.67 -8.14
C GLY A 57 4.65 8.88 -8.35
N LYS A 58 3.69 9.08 -7.43
CA LYS A 58 2.81 10.26 -7.47
C LYS A 58 3.57 11.55 -7.16
N GLU A 59 4.48 11.54 -6.20
CA GLU A 59 5.33 12.69 -5.89
C GLU A 59 6.22 13.09 -7.07
N GLN A 60 6.84 12.13 -7.75
CA GLN A 60 7.61 12.41 -8.96
C GLN A 60 6.73 13.03 -10.05
N THR A 61 5.54 12.49 -10.27
CA THR A 61 4.59 13.05 -11.25
C THR A 61 4.16 14.47 -10.88
N ILE A 62 3.91 14.75 -9.60
CA ILE A 62 3.59 16.11 -9.11
C ILE A 62 4.76 17.06 -9.35
N LEU A 63 6.00 16.63 -9.11
CA LEU A 63 7.20 17.43 -9.37
C LEU A 63 7.39 17.74 -10.85
N GLU A 64 7.16 16.76 -11.72
CA GLU A 64 7.20 16.95 -13.17
C GLU A 64 6.15 17.97 -13.63
N ILE A 65 4.90 17.84 -13.19
CA ILE A 65 3.84 18.81 -13.52
C ILE A 65 4.18 20.21 -13.03
N LYS A 66 4.76 20.34 -11.82
CA LYS A 66 5.22 21.63 -11.28
C LYS A 66 6.32 22.24 -12.15
N LYS A 67 7.26 21.43 -12.64
CA LYS A 67 8.31 21.87 -13.56
C LYS A 67 7.74 22.27 -14.93
N GLU A 68 6.79 21.51 -15.45
CA GLU A 68 6.11 21.89 -16.70
C GLU A 68 5.33 23.20 -16.57
N LEU A 69 4.69 23.43 -15.43
CA LEU A 69 3.98 24.68 -15.13
C LEU A 69 4.93 25.88 -15.01
N SER A 70 6.13 25.70 -14.46
CA SER A 70 7.11 26.80 -14.37
C SER A 70 7.74 27.14 -15.73
N GLU A 71 7.87 26.15 -16.62
CA GLU A 71 8.39 26.33 -17.98
C GLU A 71 7.31 26.79 -18.99
N LEU A 72 6.03 26.62 -18.67
CA LEU A 72 4.89 26.96 -19.54
C LEU A 72 4.93 28.40 -20.09
N PRO A 73 5.17 29.45 -19.27
CA PRO A 73 5.19 30.82 -19.76
C PRO A 73 6.30 31.06 -20.79
N ALA A 74 7.46 30.42 -20.62
CA ALA A 74 8.57 30.51 -21.56
C ALA A 74 8.23 29.81 -22.88
N ARG A 75 7.66 28.60 -22.82
CA ARG A 75 7.25 27.82 -24.01
C ARG A 75 6.15 28.53 -24.81
N VAL A 76 5.14 29.08 -24.13
CA VAL A 76 4.07 29.82 -24.80
C VAL A 76 4.61 31.12 -25.39
N ARG A 77 5.47 31.86 -24.66
CA ARG A 77 6.11 33.07 -25.19
C ARG A 77 6.96 32.79 -26.43
N GLU A 78 7.69 31.68 -26.45
CA GLU A 78 8.50 31.26 -27.61
C GLU A 78 7.64 30.91 -28.83
N ARG A 79 6.56 30.14 -28.63
CA ARG A 79 5.59 29.79 -29.69
C ARG A 79 4.89 31.02 -30.28
N VAL A 80 4.57 31.97 -29.42
CA VAL A 80 3.74 33.14 -29.73
C VAL A 80 4.59 34.33 -30.21
N LYS A 81 5.92 34.29 -30.05
CA LYS A 81 6.87 35.32 -30.53
C LYS A 81 6.69 35.66 -32.02
N VAL A 82 6.27 34.68 -32.83
CA VAL A 82 6.04 34.84 -34.27
C VAL A 82 4.71 35.55 -34.58
N HIS A 83 3.76 35.58 -33.64
CA HIS A 83 2.37 35.96 -33.88
C HIS A 83 1.96 37.34 -33.32
N LEU A 84 2.89 38.15 -32.78
CA LEU A 84 2.62 39.53 -32.27
C LEU A 84 1.35 39.61 -31.40
N VAL A 85 1.18 38.65 -30.50
CA VAL A 85 -0.02 38.54 -29.66
C VAL A 85 0.08 39.51 -28.50
N ASN A 86 -1.03 40.18 -28.17
CA ASN A 86 -1.04 41.12 -27.06
C ASN A 86 -0.86 40.41 -25.71
N GLN A 87 -0.44 41.15 -24.68
CA GLN A 87 -0.15 40.58 -23.36
C GLN A 87 -1.36 39.88 -22.72
N SER A 88 -2.58 40.40 -22.92
CA SER A 88 -3.81 39.80 -22.38
C SER A 88 -4.15 38.46 -23.02
N GLN A 89 -3.93 38.32 -24.33
CA GLN A 89 -4.13 37.07 -25.06
C GLN A 89 -3.06 36.03 -24.68
N LEU A 90 -1.81 36.46 -24.47
CA LEU A 90 -0.74 35.59 -23.99
C LEU A 90 -1.07 35.02 -22.60
N GLU A 91 -1.55 35.86 -21.68
CA GLU A 91 -1.97 35.44 -20.34
C GLU A 91 -3.15 34.46 -20.38
N ARG A 92 -4.12 34.66 -21.29
CA ARG A 92 -5.22 33.71 -21.50
C ARG A 92 -4.73 32.37 -22.01
N MET A 93 -3.83 32.33 -23.00
CA MET A 93 -3.27 31.08 -23.52
C MET A 93 -2.48 30.32 -22.45
N ILE A 94 -1.69 31.03 -21.63
CA ILE A 94 -0.98 30.44 -20.49
C ILE A 94 -1.98 29.87 -19.47
N ALA A 95 -3.04 30.61 -19.15
CA ALA A 95 -4.06 30.17 -18.20
C ALA A 95 -4.83 28.93 -18.71
N GLU A 96 -5.17 28.89 -19.99
CA GLU A 96 -5.85 27.77 -20.64
C GLU A 96 -4.96 26.52 -20.67
N GLU A 97 -3.68 26.63 -21.02
CA GLU A 97 -2.74 25.50 -21.00
C GLU A 97 -2.36 25.06 -19.56
N ALA A 98 -2.40 25.97 -18.58
CA ALA A 98 -2.10 25.67 -17.19
C ALA A 98 -3.25 24.97 -16.45
N LYS A 99 -4.51 25.27 -16.82
CA LYS A 99 -5.71 24.73 -16.15
C LYS A 99 -5.74 23.20 -16.05
N PRO A 100 -5.61 22.42 -17.14
CA PRO A 100 -5.65 20.95 -17.06
C PRO A 100 -4.47 20.37 -16.26
N LYS A 101 -3.31 21.05 -16.27
CA LYS A 101 -2.14 20.64 -15.48
C LYS A 101 -2.36 20.86 -13.98
N LYS A 102 -3.01 21.97 -13.60
CA LYS A 102 -3.40 22.25 -12.21
C LYS A 102 -4.45 21.26 -11.69
N GLU A 103 -5.48 20.98 -12.49
CA GLU A 103 -6.51 20.00 -12.14
C GLU A 103 -5.90 18.59 -11.93
N ARG A 104 -5.01 18.16 -12.83
CA ARG A 104 -4.30 16.89 -12.68
C ARG A 104 -3.42 16.84 -11.44
N MET A 105 -2.76 17.95 -11.09
CA MET A 105 -1.96 18.07 -9.87
C MET A 105 -2.84 17.92 -8.62
N GLU A 106 -4.00 18.58 -8.58
CA GLU A 106 -4.94 18.52 -7.46
C GLU A 106 -5.49 17.10 -7.25
N ILE A 107 -5.80 16.38 -8.33
CA ILE A 107 -6.20 14.97 -8.28
C ILE A 107 -5.06 14.13 -7.66
N LEU A 108 -3.83 14.26 -8.17
CA LEU A 108 -2.69 13.50 -7.68
C LEU A 108 -2.38 13.80 -6.20
N GLU A 109 -2.52 15.06 -5.77
CA GLU A 109 -2.36 15.46 -4.37
C GLU A 109 -3.45 14.85 -3.48
N THR A 110 -4.69 14.82 -3.95
CA THR A 110 -5.82 14.21 -3.23
C THR A 110 -5.62 12.70 -3.07
N GLU A 111 -5.24 12.02 -4.15
CA GLU A 111 -4.98 10.60 -4.10
C GLU A 111 -3.73 10.26 -3.26
N ARG A 112 -2.71 11.13 -3.26
CA ARG A 112 -1.54 10.99 -2.35
C ARG A 112 -2.00 11.09 -0.90
N ARG A 113 -2.80 12.11 -0.55
CA ARG A 113 -3.36 12.25 0.80
C ARG A 113 -4.16 11.03 1.21
N PHE A 114 -5.02 10.51 0.33
CA PHE A 114 -5.79 9.30 0.60
C PHE A 114 -4.92 8.08 0.94
N ILE A 115 -3.79 7.89 0.23
CA ILE A 115 -2.86 6.79 0.53
C ILE A 115 -2.14 7.03 1.87
N LEU A 116 -1.71 8.27 2.13
CA LEU A 116 -1.03 8.64 3.37
C LEU A 116 -1.95 8.58 4.60
N ASP A 117 -3.24 8.91 4.46
CA ASP A 117 -4.22 8.82 5.53
C ASP A 117 -4.47 7.36 5.93
N ARG A 118 -4.38 6.42 4.97
CA ARG A 118 -4.44 4.97 5.25
C ARG A 118 -3.14 4.41 5.84
N LEU A 119 -2.04 5.16 5.76
CA LEU A 119 -0.73 4.77 6.23
C LEU A 119 -0.11 5.90 7.05
N PRO A 120 -0.62 6.17 8.27
CA PRO A 120 -0.21 7.32 9.08
C PRO A 120 1.30 7.33 9.38
N PHE A 121 1.94 6.15 9.38
CA PHE A 121 3.40 6.00 9.54
C PHE A 121 4.22 6.59 8.38
N LEU A 122 3.61 6.88 7.23
CA LEU A 122 4.24 7.52 6.06
C LEU A 122 4.06 9.04 6.02
N ARG A 123 3.34 9.61 7.00
CA ARG A 123 3.07 11.04 7.09
C ARG A 123 4.27 11.76 7.72
N LYS A 124 5.34 11.97 6.97
CA LYS A 124 6.43 12.89 7.33
C LYS A 124 6.69 13.89 6.22
#